data_AF-A0A496Z061-F1
#
_entry.id   AF-A0A496Z061-F1
#
_cell.length_a   1.000
_cell.length_b   1.000
_cell.length_c   1.000
_cell.angle_alpha   90.00
_cell.angle_beta   90.00
_cell.angle_gamma   90.00
#
_symmetry.space_group_name_H-M   'P 1'
#
loop_
_entity.id
_entity.type
_entity.pdbx_description
1 polymer ?
#
loop_
_entity_poly.entity_id
_entity_poly.type
_entity_poly.pdbx_seq_one_letter_code
_entity_poly.pdbx_strand_id
1 'polypeptide(L)' 'MIQYTDSSDLAWSLEQSRRCKLLLVAVFFPDAYRALKDFEDRPGFETLERFEAELEKIKALRGRVRHDIGQGHT' A
#
# COMPACT_ATOMS: atom_id res chain seq x y z
N MET A 1 33.57 -9.26 -23.56
CA MET A 1 32.87 -8.38 -22.61
C MET A 1 31.39 -8.50 -22.91
N ILE A 2 30.69 -9.31 -22.13
CA ILE A 2 29.29 -9.67 -22.38
C ILE A 2 28.46 -8.79 -21.44
N GLN A 3 27.86 -7.71 -21.97
CA GLN A 3 26.87 -6.91 -21.25
C GLN A 3 25.54 -7.67 -21.32
N TYR A 4 25.17 -8.35 -20.24
CA TYR A 4 23.87 -8.99 -20.10
C TYR A 4 23.10 -8.31 -18.98
N THR A 5 21.87 -7.92 -19.34
CA THR A 5 20.66 -7.89 -18.51
C THR A 5 20.71 -7.05 -17.23
N ASP A 6 20.35 -5.77 -17.32
CA ASP A 6 20.14 -4.95 -16.11
C ASP A 6 18.70 -4.44 -15.97
N SER A 7 18.01 -4.12 -17.07
CA SER A 7 16.63 -3.61 -16.98
C SER A 7 15.56 -4.67 -16.69
N SER A 8 15.77 -5.93 -17.07
CA SER A 8 14.77 -7.00 -16.88
C SER A 8 14.75 -7.52 -15.44
N ASP A 9 15.91 -7.65 -14.80
CA ASP A 9 16.03 -8.03 -13.39
C ASP A 9 15.52 -6.93 -12.45
N LEU A 10 15.77 -5.66 -12.79
CA LEU A 10 15.22 -4.54 -12.05
C LEU A 10 13.69 -4.48 -12.15
N ALA A 11 13.12 -4.64 -13.36
CA ALA A 11 11.67 -4.66 -13.55
C ALA A 11 11.01 -5.83 -12.81
N TRP A 12 11.63 -7.01 -12.83
CA TRP A 12 11.15 -8.18 -12.09
C TRP A 12 11.19 -7.95 -10.57
N SER A 13 12.29 -7.42 -10.05
CA SER A 13 12.46 -7.13 -8.63
C SER A 13 11.44 -6.08 -8.13
N LEU A 14 11.20 -5.04 -8.92
CA LEU A 14 10.18 -4.02 -8.62
C LEU A 14 8.77 -4.62 -8.58
N GLU A 15 8.44 -5.51 -9.52
CA GLU A 15 7.16 -6.21 -9.54
C GLU A 15 6.99 -7.14 -8.33
N GLN A 16 8.03 -7.90 -7.94
CA GLN A 16 7.96 -8.72 -6.72
C GLN A 16 7.82 -7.85 -5.46
N SER A 17 8.55 -6.73 -5.39
CA SER A 17 8.43 -5.76 -4.29
C SER A 17 7.01 -5.20 -4.20
N ARG A 18 6.40 -4.84 -5.34
CA ARG A 18 5.01 -4.39 -5.41
C ARG A 18 4.05 -5.48 -4.90
N ARG A 19 4.22 -6.73 -5.34
CA ARG A 19 3.40 -7.87 -4.88
C ARG A 19 3.49 -8.10 -3.38
N CYS A 20 4.69 -8.09 -2.81
CA CYS A 20 4.88 -8.22 -1.37
C CYS A 20 4.19 -7.08 -0.61
N LYS A 21 4.27 -5.84 -1.09
CA LYS A 21 3.56 -4.70 -0.48
C LYS A 21 2.05 -4.88 -0.54
N LEU A 22 1.52 -5.32 -1.68
CA LEU A 22 0.09 -5.59 -1.85
C LEU A 22 -0.39 -6.71 -0.91
N LEU A 23 0.40 -7.77 -0.73
CA LEU A 23 0.11 -8.85 0.23
C LEU A 23 0.06 -8.32 1.67
N LEU A 24 1.03 -7.49 2.06
CA LEU A 24 1.03 -6.88 3.40
C LEU A 24 -0.22 -6.00 3.60
N VAL A 25 -0.60 -5.20 2.61
CA VAL A 25 -1.84 -4.40 2.67
C VAL A 25 -3.07 -5.30 2.77
N ALA A 26 -3.15 -6.39 2.00
CA ALA A 26 -4.26 -7.34 2.07
C ALA A 26 -4.41 -8.01 3.44
N VAL A 27 -3.29 -8.27 4.12
CA VAL A 27 -3.28 -8.89 5.46
C VAL A 27 -3.64 -7.89 6.56
N PHE A 28 -3.03 -6.70 6.56
CA PHE A 28 -3.20 -5.73 7.65
C PHE A 28 -4.37 -4.76 7.45
N PHE A 29 -4.76 -4.51 6.19
CA PHE A 29 -5.79 -3.53 5.82
C PHE A 29 -6.68 -4.09 4.68
N PRO A 30 -7.47 -5.15 4.95
CA PRO A 30 -8.24 -5.86 3.92
C PRO A 30 -9.27 -4.98 3.20
N ASP A 31 -9.89 -4.02 3.88
CA ASP A 31 -10.87 -3.11 3.26
C ASP A 31 -10.20 -2.09 2.33
N ALA A 32 -9.03 -1.57 2.71
CA ALA A 32 -8.22 -0.73 1.83
C ALA A 32 -7.73 -1.49 0.59
N TYR A 33 -7.37 -2.77 0.75
CA TYR A 33 -7.00 -3.64 -0.37
C TYR A 33 -8.17 -3.85 -1.33
N ARG A 34 -9.38 -4.11 -0.81
CA ARG A 34 -10.59 -4.24 -1.63
C ARG A 34 -10.91 -2.95 -2.38
N ALA A 35 -10.84 -1.80 -1.71
CA ALA A 35 -11.08 -0.50 -2.35
C ALA A 35 -10.06 -0.21 -3.46
N LEU A 36 -8.78 -0.55 -3.24
CA LEU A 36 -7.74 -0.47 -4.27
C LEU A 36 -8.06 -1.39 -5.47
N LYS A 37 -8.44 -2.64 -5.21
CA LYS A 37 -8.81 -3.59 -6.26
C LYS A 37 -10.05 -3.14 -7.04
N ASP A 38 -11.06 -2.62 -6.37
CA ASP A 38 -12.25 -2.05 -7.01
C ASP A 38 -11.90 -0.86 -7.92
N PHE A 39 -10.96 0.00 -7.48
CA PHE A 39 -10.46 1.11 -8.29
C PHE A 39 -9.61 0.65 -9.48
N GLU A 40 -8.73 -0.35 -9.31
CA GLU A 40 -7.94 -0.94 -10.41
C GLU A 40 -8.83 -1.61 -11.47
N ASP A 41 -9.84 -2.37 -11.02
CA ASP A 41 -10.71 -3.14 -11.91
C ASP A 41 -11.77 -2.24 -12.58
N ARG A 42 -12.25 -1.20 -11.87
CA ARG A 42 -13.25 -0.23 -12.35
C ARG A 42 -12.85 1.19 -11.93
N PRO A 43 -11.95 1.84 -12.68
CA PRO A 43 -11.53 3.20 -12.36
C PRO A 43 -12.70 4.17 -12.51
N GLY A 44 -13.01 4.89 -11.43
CA GLY A 44 -14.12 5.83 -11.37
C GLY A 44 -14.03 6.71 -10.14
N PHE A 45 -14.80 7.80 -10.14
CA PHE A 45 -14.81 8.76 -9.04
C PHE A 45 -15.24 8.11 -7.72
N GLU A 46 -16.28 7.27 -7.75
CA GLU A 46 -16.78 6.58 -6.56
C GLU A 46 -15.78 5.54 -5.99
N THR A 47 -15.07 4.81 -6.86
CA THR A 47 -14.07 3.82 -6.42
C THR A 47 -12.81 4.50 -5.91
N LEU A 48 -12.45 5.66 -6.48
CA LEU A 48 -11.37 6.51 -5.98
C LEU A 48 -11.71 7.06 -4.58
N GLU A 49 -12.90 7.64 -4.40
CA GLU A 49 -13.32 8.21 -3.12
C GLU A 49 -13.31 7.16 -1.99
N ARG A 50 -13.79 5.94 -2.29
CA ARG A 50 -13.73 4.81 -1.33
C ARG A 50 -12.28 4.44 -0.98
N PHE A 51 -11.40 4.38 -1.97
CA PHE A 51 -9.99 4.09 -1.73
C PHE A 51 -9.32 5.19 -0.89
N GLU A 52 -9.59 6.46 -1.18
CA GLU A 52 -9.08 7.60 -0.40
C GLU A 52 -9.60 7.58 1.04
N ALA A 53 -10.87 7.26 1.26
CA ALA A 53 -11.44 7.13 2.60
C ALA A 53 -10.73 6.05 3.44
N GLU A 54 -10.43 4.89 2.86
CA GLU A 54 -9.66 3.84 3.54
C GLU A 54 -8.21 4.26 3.82
N LEU A 55 -7.58 5.02 2.91
CA LEU A 55 -6.24 5.58 3.14
C LEU A 55 -6.21 6.56 4.32
N GLU A 56 -7.22 7.40 4.48
CA GLU A 56 -7.33 8.32 5.62
C GLU A 56 -7.46 7.57 6.95
N LYS A 57 -8.20 6.46 6.99
CA LYS A 57 -8.28 5.59 8.18
C LYS A 57 -6.90 5.03 8.55
N ILE A 58 -6.14 4.55 7.58
CA ILE A 58 -4.77 4.04 7.80
C ILE A 58 -3.84 5.16 8.32
N LYS A 59 -3.93 6.37 7.74
CA LYS A 59 -3.16 7.54 8.22
C LYS A 59 -3.51 7.90 9.65
N ALA A 60 -4.79 7.88 10.00
CA ALA A 60 -5.26 8.15 11.36
C ALA A 60 -4.72 7.13 12.36
N LEU A 61 -4.70 5.83 12.02
CA LEU A 61 -4.08 4.79 12.84
C LEU A 61 -2.58 5.07 13.07
N ARG A 62 -1.85 5.45 12.01
CA ARG A 62 -0.43 5.84 12.13
C ARG A 62 -0.22 7.07 13.02
N GLY A 63 -1.14 8.04 12.97
CA GLY A 63 -1.11 9.23 13.82
C GLY A 63 -1.30 8.89 15.30
N ARG A 64 -2.26 8.01 15.62
CA ARG A 64 -2.52 7.55 17.00
C ARG A 64 -1.35 6.77 17.58
N VAL A 65 -0.80 5.81 16.82
CA VAL A 65 0.38 5.03 17.26
C VAL A 65 1.58 5.94 17.60
N ARG A 66 1.82 7.01 16.85
CA ARG A 66 2.89 7.97 17.19
C ARG A 66 2.60 8.78 18.45
N HIS A 67 1.33 9.10 18.69
CA HIS A 67 0.92 9.86 19.86
C HIS A 67 1.03 9.01 21.13
N ASP A 68 0.62 7.73 21.08
CA ASP A 68 0.68 6.81 22.21
C ASP A 68 2.12 6.43 22.61
N ILE A 69 3.06 6.35 21.65
CA ILE A 69 4.48 6.11 21.93
C ILE A 69 5.16 7.34 22.56
N GLY A 70 4.68 8.56 22.28
CA GLY A 70 5.22 9.80 22.82
C GLY A 70 4.74 10.17 24.23
N GLN A 71 3.65 9.56 24.72
CA GLN A 71 3.02 9.91 26.00
C GLN A 71 3.28 8.91 27.14
N GLY A 72 4.07 7.86 26.91
CA GLY A 72 4.40 6.83 27.91
C GLY A 72 5.62 7.11 28.81
N HIS A 73 5.99 8.37 29.06
CA HIS A 73 7.13 8.71 29.93
C HIS A 73 6.82 9.90 30.86
N THR A 74 6.08 9.61 31.93
CA THR A 74 6.07 10.38 33.18
C THR A 74 6.01 9.41 34.34
#